data_AF-A0A846BS37-F1
#
_entry.id   AF-A0A846BS37-F1
#
_cell.length_a   1.000
_cell.length_b   1.000
_cell.length_c   1.000
_cell.angle_alpha   90.00
_cell.angle_beta   90.00
_cell.angle_gamma   90.00
#
_symmetry.space_group_name_H-M   'P 1'
#
loop_
_entity.id
_entity.type
_entity.pdbx_description
1 polymer ?
#
loop_
_entity_poly.entity_id
_entity_poly.type
_entity_poly.pdbx_seq_one_letter_code
_entity_poly.pdbx_strand_id
1 'polypeptide(L)'
;MKRLILLAVATVFFALQLAVGTAAAIELPPEIRTVKLNEQGDTALLELTQVKKGKRLFVDTCAQCHAQGVTKTNPNVGLSPEALSGALPPRDNIVNLIDYLNNPT
;
A
#
# COMPACT_ATOMS: atom_id res chain seq x y z
N MET A 1 7.63 50.11 15.88
CA MET A 1 6.79 49.45 14.85
C MET A 1 7.39 48.12 14.36
N LYS A 2 8.47 48.09 13.55
CA LYS A 2 9.06 46.84 13.00
C LYS A 2 9.45 45.77 14.04
N ARG A 3 10.01 46.16 15.19
CA ARG A 3 10.37 45.23 16.28
C ARG A 3 9.14 44.58 16.96
N LEU A 4 8.03 45.31 17.07
CA LEU A 4 6.78 44.80 17.65
C LEU A 4 6.09 43.81 16.69
N ILE A 5 6.15 44.10 15.38
CA ILE A 5 5.65 43.20 14.34
C ILE A 5 6.43 41.88 14.35
N LEU A 6 7.77 41.94 14.42
CA LEU A 6 8.61 40.73 14.49
C LEU A 6 8.32 39.89 15.74
N LEU A 7 8.13 40.53 16.89
CA LEU A 7 7.75 39.83 18.13
C LEU A 7 6.39 39.15 18.00
N ALA A 8 5.39 39.83 17.43
CA ALA A 8 4.06 39.26 17.21
C ALA A 8 4.08 38.07 16.23
N VAL A 9 4.87 38.15 15.17
CA VAL A 9 5.03 37.02 14.22
C VAL A 9 5.72 35.84 14.90
N ALA A 10 6.76 36.07 15.69
CA ALA A 10 7.47 35.02 16.40
C ALA A 10 6.58 34.32 17.44
N THR A 11 5.80 35.08 18.22
CA THR A 11 4.88 34.49 19.21
C THR A 11 3.78 33.67 18.55
N VAL A 12 3.20 34.14 17.44
CA VAL A 12 2.21 33.36 16.68
C VAL A 12 2.84 32.09 16.10
N PHE A 13 4.05 32.18 15.53
CA PHE A 13 4.77 31.02 14.99
C PHE A 13 5.04 29.96 16.06
N PHE A 14 5.56 30.36 17.23
CA PHE A 14 5.82 29.44 18.34
C PHE A 14 4.53 28.87 18.95
N ALA A 15 3.46 29.67 19.04
CA ALA A 15 2.16 29.18 19.49
C ALA A 15 1.57 28.12 18.54
N LEU A 16 1.77 28.26 17.22
CA LEU A 16 1.34 27.25 16.24
C LEU A 16 2.10 25.93 16.40
N GLN A 17 3.36 25.94 16.87
CA GLN A 17 4.12 24.70 17.10
C GLN A 17 3.59 23.87 18.28
N LEU A 18 2.95 24.51 19.27
CA LEU A 18 2.31 23.81 20.39
C LEU A 18 1.00 23.10 19.99
N ALA A 19 0.40 23.50 18.87
CA ALA A 19 -0.83 22.89 18.34
C ALA A 19 -0.57 21.68 17.42
N VAL A 20 0.70 21.39 17.09
CA VAL A 20 1.06 20.22 16.28
C VAL A 20 1.19 19.01 17.20
N GLY A 21 0.07 18.32 17.43
CA GLY A 21 0.07 17.03 18.13
C GLY A 21 0.87 15.97 17.37
N THR A 22 1.29 14.91 18.07
CA THR A 22 1.84 13.72 17.42
C THR A 22 0.76 13.11 16.54
N ALA A 23 0.97 13.08 15.22
CA ALA A 23 0.12 12.30 14.33
C ALA A 23 0.26 10.82 14.74
N ALA A 24 -0.72 10.29 15.47
CA ALA A 24 -0.81 8.87 15.76
C ALA A 24 -1.11 8.15 14.44
N ALA A 25 -0.06 7.64 13.79
CA ALA A 25 -0.24 6.81 12.62
C ALA A 25 -0.87 5.50 13.08
N ILE A 26 -2.11 5.23 12.66
CA ILE A 26 -2.71 3.93 12.86
C ILE A 26 -1.89 2.90 12.08
N GLU A 27 -1.41 1.86 12.77
CA GLU A 27 -0.71 0.77 12.11
C GLU A 27 -1.69 -0.12 11.36
N LEU A 28 -1.23 -0.76 10.28
CA LEU A 28 -2.04 -1.70 9.53
C LEU A 28 -2.31 -2.94 10.41
N PRO A 29 -3.57 -3.22 10.76
CA PRO A 29 -3.88 -4.27 11.72
C PRO A 29 -3.66 -5.66 11.10
N PRO A 30 -3.40 -6.71 11.91
CA PRO A 30 -3.06 -8.05 11.41
C PRO A 30 -4.12 -8.66 10.48
N GLU A 31 -5.39 -8.33 10.69
CA GLU A 31 -6.52 -8.83 9.90
C GLU A 31 -6.41 -8.40 8.43
N ILE A 32 -5.92 -7.18 8.16
CA ILE A 32 -5.70 -6.67 6.79
C ILE A 32 -4.42 -7.23 6.18
N ARG A 33 -3.48 -7.69 7.01
CA ARG A 33 -2.18 -8.26 6.58
C ARG A 33 -2.21 -9.78 6.45
N THR A 34 -3.30 -10.42 6.84
CA THR A 34 -3.49 -11.87 6.71
C THR A 34 -4.07 -12.15 5.34
N VAL A 35 -3.33 -12.87 4.50
CA VAL A 35 -3.70 -13.14 3.11
C VAL A 35 -3.68 -14.64 2.82
N LYS A 36 -4.42 -15.06 1.79
CA LYS A 36 -4.46 -16.46 1.34
C LYS A 36 -3.08 -16.89 0.82
N LEU A 37 -2.52 -17.94 1.42
CA LEU A 37 -1.22 -18.46 1.03
C LEU A 37 -1.35 -19.37 -0.21
N ASN A 38 -2.34 -20.26 -0.20
CA ASN A 38 -2.52 -21.30 -1.21
C ASN A 38 -4.01 -21.68 -1.39
N GLU A 39 -4.28 -22.65 -2.25
CA GLU A 39 -5.65 -23.13 -2.53
C GLU A 39 -6.22 -24.05 -1.44
N GLN A 40 -5.37 -24.60 -0.57
CA GLN A 40 -5.77 -25.48 0.53
C GLN A 40 -6.42 -24.72 1.70
N GLY A 41 -6.38 -23.38 1.66
CA GLY A 41 -6.98 -22.51 2.67
C GLY A 41 -6.00 -22.00 3.72
N ASP A 42 -4.71 -22.29 3.57
CA ASP A 42 -3.69 -21.74 4.47
C ASP A 42 -3.59 -20.22 4.29
N THR A 43 -3.19 -19.53 5.35
CA THR A 43 -3.01 -18.08 5.36
C THR A 43 -1.60 -17.70 5.80
N ALA A 44 -1.16 -16.53 5.38
CA ALA A 44 0.10 -15.93 5.80
C ALA A 44 -0.16 -14.54 6.38
N LEU A 45 0.34 -14.31 7.60
CA LEU A 45 0.38 -12.98 8.19
C LEU A 45 1.65 -12.25 7.70
N LEU A 46 1.45 -11.18 6.93
CA LEU A 46 2.57 -10.37 6.44
C LEU A 46 3.04 -9.39 7.50
N GLU A 47 4.34 -9.31 7.73
CA GLU A 47 4.95 -8.29 8.59
C GLU A 47 4.82 -6.89 7.99
N LEU A 48 4.73 -5.85 8.82
CA LEU A 48 4.64 -4.46 8.34
C LEU A 48 5.82 -4.09 7.43
N THR A 49 7.01 -4.64 7.71
CA THR A 49 8.20 -4.47 6.88
C THR A 49 8.05 -5.14 5.51
N GLN A 50 7.42 -6.32 5.43
CA GLN A 50 7.11 -6.99 4.18
C GLN A 50 6.09 -6.23 3.36
N VAL A 51 5.01 -5.71 3.97
CA VAL A 51 4.00 -4.89 3.29
C VAL A 51 4.64 -3.62 2.71
N LYS A 52 5.47 -2.92 3.50
CA LYS A 52 6.20 -1.72 3.05
C LYS A 52 7.15 -2.05 1.88
N LYS A 53 7.89 -3.16 1.97
CA LYS A 53 8.80 -3.61 0.92
C LYS A 53 8.05 -3.99 -0.36
N GLY A 54 6.95 -4.76 -0.24
CA GLY A 54 6.10 -5.15 -1.36
C GLY A 54 5.52 -3.95 -2.09
N LYS A 55 5.00 -2.95 -1.36
CA LYS A 55 4.54 -1.68 -1.95
C LYS A 55 5.66 -0.96 -2.72
N ARG A 56 6.86 -0.88 -2.15
CA ARG A 56 8.00 -0.22 -2.81
C ARG A 56 8.35 -0.90 -4.13
N LEU A 57 8.44 -2.24 -4.13
CA LEU A 57 8.73 -3.02 -5.33
C LEU A 57 7.61 -2.87 -6.38
N PHE A 58 6.35 -2.94 -5.97
CA PHE A 58 5.22 -2.77 -6.89
C PHE A 58 5.21 -1.38 -7.54
N VAL A 59 5.44 -0.32 -6.76
CA VAL A 59 5.50 1.05 -7.31
C VAL A 59 6.65 1.20 -8.30
N ASP A 60 7.81 0.64 -7.99
CA ASP A 60 9.02 0.75 -8.81
C ASP A 60 8.90 -0.04 -10.12
N THR A 61 8.35 -1.26 -10.07
CA THR A 61 8.38 -2.20 -11.21
C THR A 61 7.03 -2.31 -11.94
N CYS A 62 5.91 -2.33 -11.21
CA CYS A 62 4.61 -2.72 -11.76
C CYS A 62 3.68 -1.52 -12.04
N ALA A 63 3.79 -0.44 -11.27
CA ALA A 63 2.81 0.63 -11.27
C ALA A 63 2.76 1.46 -12.58
N GLN A 64 3.80 1.37 -13.42
CA GLN A 64 3.75 1.96 -14.76
C GLN A 64 2.51 1.53 -15.55
N CYS A 65 2.10 0.26 -15.41
CA CYS A 65 0.93 -0.33 -16.04
C CYS A 65 -0.21 -0.59 -15.05
N HIS A 66 0.10 -0.83 -13.77
CA HIS A 66 -0.85 -1.32 -12.77
C HIS A 66 -1.10 -0.40 -11.57
N ALA A 67 -0.91 0.91 -11.74
CA ALA A 67 -1.24 1.88 -10.70
C ALA A 67 -2.69 1.68 -10.22
N GLN A 68 -2.92 1.64 -8.90
CA GLN A 68 -4.24 1.42 -8.29
C GLN A 68 -4.92 0.09 -8.68
N GLY A 69 -4.16 -0.88 -9.21
CA GLY A 69 -4.68 -2.21 -9.56
C GLY A 69 -5.42 -2.29 -10.91
N VAL A 70 -5.39 -1.24 -11.74
CA VAL A 70 -5.87 -1.35 -13.13
C VAL A 70 -4.83 -2.02 -14.03
N THR A 71 -5.12 -2.18 -15.32
CA THR A 71 -4.11 -2.57 -16.33
C THR A 71 -4.25 -1.67 -17.54
N LYS A 72 -3.29 -0.76 -17.75
CA LYS A 72 -3.36 0.25 -18.82
C LYS A 72 -3.44 -0.34 -20.21
N THR A 73 -2.70 -1.41 -20.47
CA THR A 73 -2.62 -2.05 -21.80
C THR A 73 -3.81 -2.95 -22.10
N ASN A 74 -4.58 -3.35 -21.09
CA ASN A 74 -5.81 -4.12 -21.22
C ASN A 74 -6.75 -3.80 -20.06
N PRO A 75 -7.61 -2.78 -20.18
CA PRO A 75 -8.50 -2.34 -19.10
C PRO A 75 -9.52 -3.37 -18.64
N ASN A 76 -9.73 -4.45 -19.39
CA ASN A 76 -10.67 -5.52 -19.04
C ASN A 76 -10.08 -6.52 -18.03
N VAL A 77 -8.77 -6.44 -17.72
CA VAL A 77 -8.08 -7.38 -16.83
C VAL A 77 -7.42 -6.60 -15.70
N GLY A 78 -8.05 -6.55 -14.52
CA GLY A 78 -7.52 -5.86 -13.34
C GLY A 78 -6.79 -6.77 -12.33
N LEU A 79 -6.26 -6.17 -11.27
CA LEU A 79 -5.62 -6.86 -10.15
C LEU A 79 -6.50 -6.91 -8.88
N SER A 80 -7.82 -6.78 -9.02
CA SER A 80 -8.72 -6.93 -7.87
C SER A 80 -8.78 -8.40 -7.42
N PRO A 81 -9.06 -8.69 -6.13
CA PRO A 81 -9.20 -10.06 -5.65
C PRO A 81 -10.23 -10.89 -6.45
N GLU A 82 -11.32 -10.27 -6.89
CA GLU A 82 -12.37 -10.92 -7.68
C GLU A 82 -11.89 -11.27 -9.10
N ALA A 83 -11.13 -10.37 -9.73
CA ALA A 83 -10.55 -10.64 -11.04
C ALA A 83 -9.47 -11.74 -10.95
N LEU A 84 -8.67 -11.71 -9.88
CA LEU A 84 -7.62 -12.70 -9.64
C LEU A 84 -8.20 -14.08 -9.32
N SER A 85 -9.29 -14.17 -8.54
CA SER A 85 -9.94 -15.45 -8.24
C SER A 85 -10.62 -16.06 -9.48
N GLY A 86 -11.09 -15.23 -10.41
CA GLY A 86 -11.65 -15.66 -11.69
C GLY A 86 -10.62 -16.01 -12.78
N ALA A 87 -9.32 -15.84 -12.52
CA ALA A 87 -8.26 -16.23 -13.46
C ALA A 87 -8.15 -17.76 -13.59
N LEU A 88 -7.53 -18.22 -14.69
CA LEU A 88 -7.25 -19.64 -14.93
C LEU A 88 -5.73 -19.85 -15.17
N PRO A 89 -5.00 -20.49 -14.24
CA PRO A 89 -5.43 -20.90 -12.89
C PRO A 89 -5.77 -19.69 -11.98
N PRO A 90 -6.49 -19.88 -10.85
CA PRO A 90 -6.80 -18.80 -9.90
C PRO A 90 -5.54 -18.12 -9.38
N ARG A 91 -5.55 -16.80 -9.22
CA ARG A 91 -4.38 -15.98 -8.81
C ARG A 91 -4.63 -15.15 -7.56
N ASP A 92 -5.59 -15.55 -6.74
CA ASP A 92 -6.01 -14.86 -5.50
C ASP A 92 -5.20 -15.29 -4.26
N ASN A 93 -4.05 -15.93 -4.45
CA ASN A 93 -3.18 -16.43 -3.38
C ASN A 93 -1.70 -16.21 -3.69
N ILE A 94 -0.87 -16.17 -2.64
CA ILE A 94 0.57 -15.87 -2.77
C ILE A 94 1.28 -16.84 -3.71
N VAL A 95 1.05 -18.15 -3.56
CA VAL A 95 1.75 -19.18 -4.34
C VAL A 95 1.49 -18.98 -5.84
N ASN A 96 0.23 -18.82 -6.24
CA ASN A 96 -0.12 -18.66 -7.64
C ASN A 96 0.27 -17.28 -8.21
N LEU A 97 0.33 -16.23 -7.38
CA LEU A 97 0.91 -14.95 -7.79
C LEU A 97 2.41 -15.05 -8.06
N ILE A 98 3.15 -15.78 -7.22
CA ILE A 98 4.58 -16.03 -7.44
C ILE A 98 4.79 -16.84 -8.71
N ASP A 99 3.98 -17.88 -8.94
CA ASP A 99 4.01 -18.66 -10.18
C ASP A 99 3.80 -17.77 -11.41
N TYR A 100 2.77 -16.93 -11.43
CA TYR A 100 2.51 -15.99 -12.52
C TYR A 100 3.67 -15.01 -12.77
N LEU A 101 4.34 -14.54 -11.72
CA LEU A 101 5.50 -13.64 -11.85
C LEU A 101 6.71 -14.35 -12.47
N ASN A 102 6.86 -15.66 -12.26
CA ASN A 102 7.94 -16.45 -12.83
C ASN A 102 7.63 -16.95 -14.24
N ASN A 103 6.39 -17.37 -14.49
CA ASN A 103 5.95 -17.93 -15.76
C ASN A 103 4.52 -17.43 -16.09
N PRO A 104 4.38 -16.21 -16.62
CA PRO A 104 3.06 -15.64 -16.89
C PRO A 104 2.36 -16.41 -18.00
N THR A 105 1.11 -16.82 -17.74
CA THR A 105 0.25 -17.57 -18.68
C THR A 105 -1.03 -16.81 -19.02
#